data_AF-A0A957VQW2-F1
#
_entry.id   AF-A0A957VQW2-F1
#
_cell.length_a   1.000
_cell.length_b   1.000
_cell.length_c   1.000
_cell.angle_alpha   90.00
_cell.angle_beta   90.00
_cell.angle_gamma   90.00
#
_symmetry.space_group_name_H-M   'P 1'
#
loop_
_entity.id
_entity.type
_entity.pdbx_description
1 polymer ?
#
loop_
_entity_poly.entity_id
_entity_poly.type
_entity_poly.pdbx_seq_one_letter_code
_entity_poly.pdbx_strand_id
1 'polypeptide(L)' 'MTHFIDLLVEQPLLLLFLVSAIGYVIGRIRIAGVSLGVAAILFVGLAFGALSPELSLPPVLVEMGLIIFVYTIGLSSGAG' A
#
# COMPACT_ATOMS: atom_id res chain seq x y z
N MET A 1 -0.23 11.43 -20.15
CA MET A 1 0.33 10.59 -19.08
C MET A 1 0.51 11.37 -17.78
N THR A 2 0.87 12.66 -17.85
CA THR A 2 0.94 13.58 -16.71
C THR A 2 -0.40 13.78 -15.99
N HIS A 3 -1.49 14.01 -16.73
CA HIS A 3 -2.79 14.35 -16.12
C HIS A 3 -3.33 13.32 -15.10
N PHE A 4 -3.05 12.02 -15.31
CA PHE A 4 -3.44 10.99 -14.34
C PHE A 4 -2.56 11.03 -13.08
N ILE A 5 -1.26 11.25 -13.24
CA ILE A 5 -0.31 11.38 -12.13
C ILE A 5 -0.66 12.63 -11.32
N ASP A 6 -0.94 13.76 -11.99
CA ASP A 6 -1.33 15.02 -11.35
C ASP A 6 -2.56 14.84 -10.44
N LEU A 7 -3.60 14.13 -10.92
CA LEU A 7 -4.79 13.80 -10.13
C LEU A 7 -4.46 12.96 -8.88
N LEU A 8 -3.54 12.00 -8.99
CA LEU A 8 -3.14 11.15 -7.87
C LEU A 8 -2.29 11.90 -6.84
N VAL A 9 -1.47 12.87 -7.30
CA VAL A 9 -0.69 13.75 -6.44
C VAL A 9 -1.60 14.73 -5.68
N GLU A 10 -2.59 15.32 -6.35
CA GLU A 10 -3.56 16.23 -5.74
C GLU A 10 -4.53 15.53 -4.77
N GLN A 11 -4.79 14.23 -4.99
CA GLN A 11 -5.74 13.43 -4.19
C GLN A 11 -5.05 12.20 -3.60
N PRO A 12 -4.20 12.36 -2.57
CA PRO A 12 -3.41 11.23 -2.03
C PRO A 12 -4.28 10.17 -1.33
N LEU A 13 -5.48 10.51 -0.88
CA LEU A 13 -6.44 9.51 -0.40
C LEU A 13 -6.91 8.59 -1.53
N LEU A 14 -7.12 9.14 -2.73
CA LEU A 14 -7.45 8.34 -3.91
C LEU A 14 -6.29 7.40 -4.24
N LEU A 15 -5.04 7.88 -4.17
CA LEU A 15 -3.85 7.05 -4.32
C LEU A 15 -3.84 5.89 -3.32
N LEU A 16 -4.07 6.16 -2.03
CA LEU A 16 -4.13 5.14 -0.99
C LEU A 16 -5.16 4.06 -1.30
N PHE A 17 -6.39 4.46 -1.63
CA PHE A 17 -7.47 3.53 -1.96
C PHE A 17 -7.20 2.75 -3.24
N LEU A 18 -6.64 3.40 -4.27
CA LEU A 18 -6.32 2.76 -5.54
C LEU A 18 -5.24 1.69 -5.36
N VAL A 19 -4.14 2.03 -4.67
CA VAL A 19 -3.06 1.09 -4.34
C VAL A 19 -3.60 -0.08 -3.52
N SER A 20 -4.42 0.21 -2.50
CA SER A 20 -5.03 -0.81 -1.65
C SER A 20 -5.98 -1.73 -2.42
N ALA A 21 -6.83 -1.17 -3.29
CA ALA A 21 -7.79 -1.93 -4.07
C ALA A 21 -7.10 -2.83 -5.11
N ILE A 22 -6.16 -2.28 -5.87
CA ILE A 22 -5.38 -3.03 -6.87
C ILE A 22 -4.56 -4.10 -6.15
N GLY A 23 -3.86 -3.74 -5.09
CA GLY A 23 -3.06 -4.66 -4.28
C GLY A 23 -3.87 -5.80 -3.68
N TYR A 24 -5.07 -5.52 -3.18
CA TYR A 24 -5.96 -6.55 -2.65
C TYR A 24 -6.43 -7.52 -3.73
N VAL A 25 -6.85 -7.00 -4.89
CA VAL A 25 -7.28 -7.83 -6.03
C VAL A 25 -6.13 -8.72 -6.49
N ILE A 26 -4.94 -8.15 -6.71
CA ILE A 26 -3.74 -8.89 -7.11
C ILE A 26 -3.35 -9.91 -6.04
N GLY A 27 -3.38 -9.54 -4.76
CA GLY A 27 -3.01 -10.40 -3.63
C GLY A 27 -3.90 -11.62 -3.46
N ARG A 28 -5.14 -11.57 -3.97
CA ARG A 28 -6.09 -12.70 -3.97
C ARG A 28 -5.90 -13.65 -5.14
N ILE A 29 -5.20 -13.25 -6.20
CA ILE A 29 -4.90 -14.12 -7.34
C ILE A 29 -3.98 -15.23 -6.85
N ARG A 30 -4.38 -16.48 -7.14
CA ARG A 30 -3.57 -17.67 -6.83
C ARG A 30 -2.81 -18.09 -8.07
N ILE A 31 -1.50 -18.21 -7.96
CA ILE A 31 -0.61 -18.72 -9.00
C ILE A 31 0.04 -19.98 -8.43
N ALA A 32 -0.13 -21.12 -9.13
CA ALA A 32 0.41 -22.41 -8.70
C ALA A 32 0.05 -22.81 -7.25
N GLY A 33 -1.13 -22.41 -6.77
CA GLY A 33 -1.60 -22.70 -5.41
C GLY A 33 -1.15 -21.70 -4.33
N VAL A 34 -0.31 -20.72 -4.66
CA VAL A 34 0.18 -19.68 -3.74
C VAL A 34 -0.45 -18.33 -4.05
N SER A 35 -0.68 -17.50 -3.02
CA SER A 35 -1.16 -16.12 -3.15
C SER A 35 -0.26 -15.18 -2.36
N LEU A 36 -0.04 -13.95 -2.84
CA LEU A 36 0.75 -12.94 -2.13
C LEU A 36 0.01 -12.37 -0.90
N GLY A 37 -1.32 -12.47 -0.85
CA GLY A 37 -2.10 -11.92 0.24
C GLY A 37 -1.89 -10.42 0.41
N VAL A 38 -1.81 -9.95 1.66
CA VAL A 38 -1.67 -8.52 2.00
C VAL A 38 -0.34 -7.93 1.49
N ALA A 39 0.71 -8.75 1.34
CA ALA A 39 2.01 -8.29 0.84
C ALA A 39 1.93 -7.68 -0.57
N ALA A 40 0.95 -8.09 -1.39
CA ALA A 40 0.74 -7.50 -2.72
C ALA A 40 0.44 -5.99 -2.66
N ILE A 41 -0.19 -5.50 -1.60
CA ILE A 41 -0.48 -4.07 -1.43
C ILE A 41 0.82 -3.26 -1.32
N LEU A 42 1.82 -3.77 -0.60
CA LEU A 42 3.14 -3.14 -0.51
C LEU A 42 3.84 -3.09 -1.88
N PHE A 43 3.80 -4.19 -2.65
CA PHE A 43 4.41 -4.23 -3.98
C PHE A 43 3.72 -3.30 -4.99
N VAL A 44 2.39 -3.20 -4.94
CA VAL A 44 1.65 -2.22 -5.76
C VAL A 44 2.01 -0.79 -5.35
N GLY A 45 2.09 -0.50 -4.05
CA GLY A 45 2.54 0.80 -3.57
C GLY A 45 3.95 1.16 -4.06
N LEU A 46 4.88 0.20 -4.03
CA LEU A 46 6.23 0.38 -4.57
C LEU A 46 6.22 0.64 -6.08
N ALA A 47 5.38 -0.08 -6.84
CA ALA A 47 5.24 0.15 -8.28
C ALA A 47 4.70 1.55 -8.59
N PHE A 48 3.71 2.04 -7.84
CA PHE A 48 3.20 3.41 -7.98
C PHE A 48 4.25 4.46 -7.59
N GLY A 49 4.99 4.24 -6.49
CA GLY A 49 6.08 5.13 -6.08
C GLY A 49 7.23 5.18 -7.08
N ALA A 50 7.46 4.11 -7.85
CA ALA A 50 8.47 4.09 -8.91
C ALA A 50 8.05 4.89 -10.16
N LEU A 51 6.76 5.20 -10.33
CA LEU A 51 6.28 5.99 -11.48
C LEU A 51 6.60 7.49 -11.33
N SER A 52 6.53 8.03 -10.13
CA SER A 52 6.90 9.42 -9.82
C SER A 52 7.21 9.57 -8.33
N PRO A 53 8.29 10.29 -7.96
CA PRO A 53 8.60 10.59 -6.55
C PRO A 53 7.56 11.49 -5.87
N GLU A 54 6.69 12.15 -6.63
CA GLU A 54 5.63 13.03 -6.12
C GLU A 54 4.42 12.24 -5.60
N LEU A 55 4.28 10.97 -6.02
CA LEU A 55 3.22 10.06 -5.60
C LEU A 55 3.46 9.58 -4.16
N SER A 56 3.20 10.48 -3.22
CA SER A 56 3.43 10.28 -1.79
C SER A 56 2.13 10.45 -1.00
N LEU A 57 2.06 9.76 0.14
CA LEU A 57 0.95 9.91 1.07
C LEU A 57 1.28 10.97 2.12
N PRO A 58 0.26 11.65 2.70
CA PRO A 58 0.42 12.53 3.84
C PRO A 58 1.21 11.83 4.95
N PRO A 59 2.23 12.49 5.55
CA PRO A 59 3.08 11.89 6.57
C PRO A 59 2.29 11.23 7.70
N VAL A 60 1.19 11.86 8.14
CA VAL A 60 0.28 11.33 9.17
C VAL A 60 -0.26 9.93 8.86
N LEU A 61 -0.56 9.61 7.60
CA LEU A 61 -1.07 8.29 7.21
C LEU A 61 0.04 7.24 7.22
N VAL A 62 1.25 7.62 6.81
CA VAL A 62 2.43 6.75 6.83
C VAL A 62 2.83 6.44 8.27
N GLU A 63 2.89 7.46 9.13
CA GLU A 63 3.17 7.31 10.56
C GLU A 63 2.10 6.46 11.25
N MET A 64 0.82 6.74 11.01
CA MET A 64 -0.28 5.96 11.58
C MET A 64 -0.22 4.49 11.14
N GLY A 65 0.02 4.22 9.84
CA GLY A 65 0.16 2.87 9.32
C GLY A 65 1.34 2.13 9.94
N LEU A 66 2.48 2.80 10.10
CA LEU A 66 3.68 2.25 10.74
C LEU A 66 3.42 1.95 12.22
N ILE A 67 2.78 2.85 12.96
CA ILE A 67 2.43 2.64 14.38
C ILE A 67 1.53 1.42 14.54
N ILE A 68 0.46 1.31 13.74
CA ILE A 68 -0.44 0.16 13.77
C ILE A 68 0.31 -1.14 13.40
N PHE A 69 1.15 -1.11 12.37
CA PHE A 69 1.94 -2.25 11.96
C PHE A 69 2.90 -2.72 13.06
N VAL A 70 3.72 -1.82 13.63
CA VAL A 70 4.67 -2.16 14.70
C VAL A 70 3.94 -2.64 15.94
N TYR A 71 2.82 -2.00 16.32
CA TYR A 71 2.02 -2.42 17.47
C TYR A 71 1.45 -3.83 17.30
N THR A 72 0.85 -4.13 16.14
CA THR A 72 0.28 -5.46 15.86
C THR A 72 1.35 -6.55 15.83
N ILE A 73 2.53 -6.28 15.25
CA ILE A 73 3.67 -7.20 15.29
C ILE A 73 4.16 -7.41 16.72
N GLY A 74 4.24 -6.35 17.52
CA GLY A 74 4.60 -6.43 18.93
C GLY A 74 3.64 -7.31 19.73
N LEU A 75 2.33 -7.14 19.52
CA LEU A 75 1.30 -7.98 20.14
C LEU A 75 1.38 -9.44 19.68
N SER A 76 1.53 -9.69 18.37
CA SER A 76 1.56 -11.06 17.85
C SER A 76 2.81 -11.83 18.27
N SER A 77 3.94 -11.13 18.46
CA SER A 77 5.22 -11.73 18.84
C SER A 77 5.40 -11.84 20.35
N GLY A 78 4.73 -10.97 21.12
CA GLY A 78 4.78 -10.94 22.58
C GLY A 78 3.75 -11.82 23.28
N ALA A 79 2.75 -12.35 22.55
CA ALA A 79 1.87 -13.40 23.05
C ALA A 79 2.63 -14.74 23.11
N GLY A 80 3.51 -14.86 24.11
CA GLY A 80 4.25 -16.04 24.50
C GLY A 80 4.27 -16.18 26.01
#